data_AF-A0A8E2DH38-F1
#
_entry.id   AF-A0A8E2DH38-F1
#
_cell.length_a   1.000
_cell.length_b   1.000
_cell.length_c   1.000
_cell.angle_alpha   90.00
_cell.angle_beta   90.00
_cell.angle_gamma   90.00
#
_symmetry.space_group_name_H-M   'P 1'
#
loop_
_entity.id
_entity.type
_entity.pdbx_description
1 polymer ?
#
loop_
_entity_poly.entity_id
_entity_poly.type
_entity_poly.pdbx_seq_one_letter_code
_entity_poly.pdbx_strand_id
1 'polypeptide(L)'
;MAKSQPTVPGWLHMSHSPTHLATAIRTLHQRERTRASARSASRHQSHPSRAHRITHLPSSLTNKSDHVKYYSVSVGSDPDNQPCNRYSDIEPYDRTRVVVAEGDLEKGDSATQRGRYLNASWVRERAGGKWWIATQAPLPNTSHAYLCLILYPIQCPTSTMPGSRVRTVVQLTRNFEAGMRKAHVYFPPLPGQSWLVEPEPACRDSTPAIEVTLLSTRAFDDAHCEQSTVSLQAIDPATQERIGEPVIFQHMLFSAWPDFGVPRPEDRASLLRFVKLVDDTNRDVSSLPQPETLDPSPPIMVNCSAGVGRTGAFIALSSLLRAHGFLAPDPGEVVPLPSSPLGPLPDEIADDLVAQEIDSLREQRPAMVQKEGQILLVYELLSTAFAVDTQGPNEAG
;
A
#
# COMPACT_ATOMS: atom_id res chain seq x y z
N MET A 1 -8.09 2.93 -35.51
CA MET A 1 -7.82 4.30 -35.03
C MET A 1 -6.46 4.28 -34.36
N ALA A 2 -5.45 4.95 -34.93
CA ALA A 2 -4.13 5.03 -34.32
C ALA A 2 -4.27 5.81 -33.00
N LYS A 3 -3.93 5.17 -31.86
CA LYS A 3 -3.82 5.90 -30.59
C LYS A 3 -2.67 6.89 -30.76
N SER A 4 -2.95 8.19 -30.62
CA SER A 4 -1.91 9.23 -30.59
C SER A 4 -0.94 8.91 -29.45
N GLN A 5 0.36 8.89 -29.74
CA GLN A 5 1.36 8.67 -28.70
C GLN A 5 1.26 9.77 -27.61
N PRO A 6 1.34 9.41 -26.33
CA PRO A 6 1.31 10.37 -25.23
C PRO A 6 2.55 11.26 -25.28
N THR A 7 2.33 12.54 -25.55
CA THR A 7 3.38 13.58 -25.47
C THR A 7 3.71 13.89 -24.01
N VAL A 8 4.98 14.15 -23.70
CA VAL A 8 5.42 14.56 -22.35
C VAL A 8 4.58 15.78 -21.88
N PRO A 9 3.86 15.68 -20.76
CA PRO A 9 3.04 16.78 -20.26
C PRO A 9 3.88 18.00 -19.84
N GLY A 10 3.33 19.21 -20.05
CA GLY A 10 4.02 20.46 -19.68
C GLY A 10 4.47 20.54 -18.21
N TRP A 11 3.64 20.05 -17.29
CA TRP A 11 3.97 20.00 -15.86
C TRP A 11 5.16 19.06 -15.58
N LEU A 12 5.33 17.99 -16.35
CA LEU A 12 6.44 17.06 -16.20
C LEU A 12 7.73 17.67 -16.73
N HIS A 13 7.68 18.52 -17.76
CA HIS A 13 8.84 19.30 -18.19
C HIS A 13 9.37 20.22 -17.08
N MET A 14 8.47 20.81 -16.27
CA MET A 14 8.87 21.62 -15.11
C MET A 14 9.64 20.81 -14.06
N SER A 15 9.47 19.49 -14.01
CA SER A 15 10.23 18.61 -13.12
C SER A 15 11.73 18.54 -13.47
N HIS A 16 12.16 19.00 -14.65
CA HIS A 16 13.59 19.16 -14.94
C HIS A 16 14.21 20.42 -14.32
N SER A 17 13.39 21.33 -13.77
CA SER A 17 13.87 22.51 -13.05
C SER A 17 14.29 22.14 -11.63
N PRO A 18 15.57 22.34 -11.25
CA PRO A 18 16.02 22.08 -9.89
C PRO A 18 15.28 22.91 -8.84
N THR A 19 14.91 24.15 -9.18
CA THR A 19 14.16 25.04 -8.30
C THR A 19 12.74 24.55 -8.06
N HIS A 20 12.09 24.01 -9.11
CA HIS A 20 10.75 23.42 -9.00
C HIS A 20 10.77 22.18 -8.11
N LEU A 21 11.68 21.24 -8.38
CA LEU A 21 11.85 20.02 -7.58
C LEU A 21 12.15 20.35 -6.11
N ALA A 22 13.08 21.28 -5.85
CA ALA A 22 13.40 21.71 -4.49
C ALA A 22 12.17 22.30 -3.76
N THR A 23 11.32 23.03 -4.49
CA THR A 23 10.08 23.60 -3.94
C THR A 23 9.08 22.49 -3.61
N ALA A 24 8.85 21.55 -4.54
CA ALA A 24 7.98 20.40 -4.33
C ALA A 24 8.41 19.55 -3.13
N ILE A 25 9.70 19.18 -3.06
CA ILE A 25 10.28 18.38 -1.97
C ILE A 25 10.14 19.10 -0.63
N ARG A 26 10.50 20.39 -0.58
CA ARG A 26 10.39 21.20 0.65
C ARG A 26 8.94 21.29 1.13
N THR A 27 8.00 21.55 0.23
CA THR A 27 6.57 21.64 0.56
C THR A 27 6.03 20.32 1.09
N LEU A 28 6.33 19.20 0.41
CA LEU A 28 5.91 17.86 0.85
C LEU A 28 6.47 17.54 2.24
N HIS A 29 7.75 17.83 2.51
CA HIS A 29 8.35 17.62 3.84
C HIS A 29 7.76 18.54 4.91
N GLN A 30 7.45 19.80 4.59
CA GLN A 30 6.81 20.71 5.54
C GLN A 30 5.40 20.23 5.92
N ARG A 31 4.61 19.81 4.94
CA ARG A 31 3.27 19.27 5.18
C ARG A 31 3.33 17.96 5.98
N GLU A 32 4.27 17.07 5.69
CA GLU A 32 4.45 15.83 6.47
C GLU A 32 4.89 16.10 7.91
N ARG A 33 5.71 17.14 8.17
CA ARG A 33 6.04 17.56 9.54
C ARG A 33 4.80 18.00 10.31
N THR A 34 3.87 18.71 9.66
CA THR A 34 2.59 19.08 10.27
C THR A 34 1.75 17.85 10.61
N ARG A 35 1.64 16.88 9.69
CA ARG A 35 0.94 15.60 9.94
C ARG A 35 1.59 14.82 11.08
N ALA A 36 2.91 14.73 11.11
CA ALA A 36 3.67 14.05 12.16
C ALA A 36 3.46 14.71 13.54
N SER A 37 3.41 16.05 13.60
CA SER A 37 3.09 16.78 14.84
C SER A 37 1.68 16.46 15.34
N ALA A 38 0.69 16.44 14.45
CA ALA A 38 -0.68 16.06 14.78
C ALA A 38 -0.79 14.60 15.27
N ARG A 39 -0.15 13.64 14.58
CA ARG A 39 -0.05 12.24 15.02
C ARG A 39 0.59 12.12 16.39
N SER A 40 1.70 12.82 16.61
CA SER A 40 2.37 12.81 17.90
C SER A 40 1.43 13.28 19.02
N ALA A 41 0.65 14.33 18.78
CA ALA A 41 -0.32 14.80 19.76
C ALA A 41 -1.48 13.81 19.99
N SER A 42 -1.94 13.05 18.98
CA SER A 42 -2.99 12.04 19.18
C SER A 42 -2.53 10.85 20.03
N ARG A 43 -1.26 10.42 19.92
CA ARG A 43 -0.69 9.34 20.75
C ARG A 43 -0.74 9.62 22.25
N HIS A 44 -0.69 10.89 22.64
CA HIS A 44 -0.68 11.26 24.06
C HIS A 44 -2.08 11.29 24.67
N GLN A 45 -3.15 11.34 23.85
CA GLN A 45 -4.53 11.31 24.34
C GLN A 45 -4.96 9.89 24.78
N SER A 46 -4.35 8.85 24.20
CA SER A 46 -4.54 7.44 24.57
C SER A 46 -3.73 7.01 25.81
N HIS A 47 -2.89 7.89 26.39
CA HIS A 47 -2.08 7.53 27.55
C HIS A 47 -2.92 7.43 28.84
N PRO A 48 -2.80 6.34 29.63
CA PRO A 48 -3.68 6.09 30.78
C PRO A 48 -3.53 7.14 31.88
N SER A 49 -2.31 7.65 32.12
CA SER A 49 -2.06 8.62 33.19
C SER A 49 -2.58 10.03 32.85
N ARG A 50 -3.42 10.57 33.74
CA ARG A 50 -3.95 11.95 33.64
C ARG A 50 -2.86 13.02 33.71
N ALA A 51 -1.82 12.81 34.52
CA ALA A 51 -0.71 13.75 34.66
C ALA A 51 0.06 13.95 33.35
N HIS A 52 0.28 12.87 32.59
CA HIS A 52 1.02 12.88 31.33
C HIS A 52 0.20 13.46 30.16
N ARG A 53 -1.13 13.41 30.26
CA ARG A 53 -2.05 14.12 29.34
C ARG A 53 -2.02 15.64 29.55
N ILE A 54 -1.85 16.09 30.79
CA ILE A 54 -1.89 17.52 31.16
C ILE A 54 -0.57 18.23 30.82
N THR A 55 0.57 17.57 31.00
CA THR A 55 1.91 18.17 30.74
C THR A 55 2.21 18.40 29.25
N HIS A 56 1.46 17.78 28.34
CA HIS A 56 1.73 17.82 26.89
C HIS A 56 0.62 18.45 26.05
N LEU A 57 -0.34 19.17 26.65
CA LEU A 57 -1.34 19.94 25.90
C LEU A 57 -0.69 21.15 25.20
N PRO A 58 -0.78 21.28 23.87
CA PRO A 58 -0.30 22.46 23.17
C PRO A 58 -1.20 23.68 23.46
N SER A 59 -0.58 24.83 23.72
CA SER A 59 -1.24 26.07 24.14
C SER A 59 -1.92 26.90 23.03
N SER A 60 -2.42 26.30 21.93
CA SER A 60 -3.12 27.10 20.89
C SER A 60 -4.32 26.40 20.21
N LEU A 61 -5.50 26.93 20.56
CA LEU A 61 -6.76 27.15 19.80
C LEU A 61 -7.09 26.24 18.59
N THR A 62 -8.25 25.57 18.72
CA THR A 62 -9.21 25.01 17.74
C THR A 62 -8.69 24.35 16.44
N ASN A 63 -7.93 25.04 15.57
CA ASN A 63 -7.42 24.46 14.32
C ASN A 63 -6.42 23.30 14.57
N LYS A 64 -5.69 23.32 15.69
CA LYS A 64 -4.85 22.17 16.09
C LYS A 64 -5.67 20.94 16.51
N SER A 65 -6.91 21.13 16.98
CA SER A 65 -7.78 20.02 17.41
C SER A 65 -8.22 19.18 16.21
N ASP A 66 -8.62 19.83 15.12
CA ASP A 66 -9.16 19.14 13.96
C ASP A 66 -8.10 18.35 13.21
N HIS A 67 -6.88 18.90 13.10
CA HIS A 67 -5.74 18.16 12.57
C HIS A 67 -5.38 16.96 13.44
N VAL A 68 -5.39 17.09 14.77
CA VAL A 68 -5.11 15.97 15.68
C VAL A 68 -6.16 14.87 15.54
N LYS A 69 -7.44 15.23 15.42
CA LYS A 69 -8.52 14.25 15.19
C LYS A 69 -8.41 13.58 13.82
N TYR A 70 -8.15 14.37 12.77
CA TYR A 70 -8.09 13.86 11.39
C TYR A 70 -6.89 12.96 11.14
N TYR A 71 -5.73 13.30 11.71
CA TYR A 71 -4.50 12.52 11.65
C TYR A 71 -4.31 11.60 12.85
N SER A 72 -5.39 11.25 13.55
CA SER A 72 -5.29 10.41 14.75
C SER A 72 -4.73 9.02 14.42
N VAL A 73 -3.85 8.54 15.30
CA VAL A 73 -3.28 7.17 15.28
C VAL A 73 -3.51 6.46 16.62
N SER A 74 -4.60 6.82 17.31
CA SER A 74 -4.88 6.37 18.67
C SER A 74 -4.95 4.86 18.78
N VAL A 75 -5.58 4.19 17.81
CA VAL A 75 -5.77 2.72 17.81
C VAL A 75 -4.43 2.02 17.63
N GLY A 76 -3.62 2.45 16.67
CA GLY A 76 -2.31 1.85 16.42
C GLY A 76 -1.29 2.13 17.53
N SER A 77 -1.46 3.24 18.26
CA SER A 77 -0.62 3.61 19.40
C SER A 77 -1.02 2.95 20.72
N ASP A 78 -2.18 2.30 20.76
CA ASP A 78 -2.68 1.61 21.95
C ASP A 78 -1.68 0.55 22.44
N PRO A 79 -1.37 0.49 23.75
CA PRO A 79 -0.41 -0.47 24.29
C PRO A 79 -0.67 -1.93 23.87
N ASP A 80 -1.93 -2.32 23.70
CA ASP A 80 -2.29 -3.70 23.30
C ASP A 80 -1.96 -3.96 21.82
N ASN A 81 -1.93 -2.92 20.99
CA ASN A 81 -1.63 -2.99 19.55
C ASN A 81 -0.17 -2.70 19.21
N GLN A 82 0.60 -2.09 20.12
CA GLN A 82 2.02 -1.79 19.89
C GLN A 82 2.86 -3.01 19.46
N PRO A 83 2.69 -4.22 20.04
CA PRO A 83 3.42 -5.42 19.61
C PRO A 83 3.09 -5.85 18.16
N CYS A 84 2.01 -5.35 17.58
CA CYS A 84 1.62 -5.62 16.20
C CYS A 84 2.27 -4.64 15.20
N ASN A 85 2.97 -3.61 15.68
CA ASN A 85 3.68 -2.64 14.86
C ASN A 85 5.16 -3.03 14.71
N ARG A 86 5.63 -3.17 13.47
CA ARG A 86 7.05 -3.42 13.18
C ARG A 86 7.93 -2.23 13.58
N TYR A 87 7.38 -1.03 13.47
CA TYR A 87 8.04 0.23 13.84
C TYR A 87 7.08 1.05 14.69
N SER A 88 7.53 1.50 15.86
CA SER A 88 6.71 2.23 16.83
C SER A 88 6.32 3.64 16.38
N ASP A 89 6.96 4.19 15.35
CA ASP A 89 6.71 5.53 14.82
C ASP A 89 5.82 5.55 13.56
N ILE A 90 5.44 4.36 13.07
CA ILE A 90 4.63 4.17 11.86
C ILE A 90 3.36 3.39 12.21
N GLU A 91 2.29 4.10 12.53
CA GLU A 91 0.95 3.58 12.75
C GLU A 91 0.01 4.04 11.62
N PRO A 92 -1.03 3.27 11.26
CA PRO A 92 -2.04 3.73 10.31
C PRO A 92 -2.90 4.83 10.94
N TYR A 93 -3.42 5.76 10.12
CA TYR A 93 -4.45 6.68 10.60
C TYR A 93 -5.71 5.90 10.97
N ASP A 94 -6.34 6.28 12.09
CA ASP A 94 -7.55 5.61 12.60
C ASP A 94 -8.67 5.58 11.54
N ARG A 95 -8.76 6.65 10.73
CA ARG A 95 -9.79 6.86 9.70
C ARG A 95 -9.58 6.14 8.37
N THR A 96 -8.45 5.47 8.17
CA THR A 96 -8.15 4.71 6.95
C THR A 96 -7.55 3.36 7.25
N ARG A 97 -7.37 3.00 8.54
CA ARG A 97 -6.84 1.69 8.90
C ARG A 97 -7.72 0.57 8.34
N VAL A 98 -7.08 -0.53 7.99
CA VAL A 98 -7.81 -1.76 7.67
C VAL A 98 -8.22 -2.43 8.98
N VAL A 99 -9.45 -2.93 9.02
CA VAL A 99 -9.99 -3.68 10.15
C VAL A 99 -10.16 -5.13 9.72
N VAL A 100 -9.56 -6.07 10.45
CA VAL A 100 -9.70 -7.51 10.18
C VAL A 100 -10.87 -8.05 10.99
N ALA A 101 -12.08 -8.09 10.42
CA ALA A 101 -13.24 -8.67 11.08
C ALA A 101 -13.38 -10.18 10.74
N GLU A 102 -14.08 -10.92 11.61
CA GLU A 102 -14.41 -12.33 11.40
C GLU A 102 -15.48 -12.42 10.29
N GLY A 103 -15.14 -12.96 9.13
CA GLY A 103 -16.09 -13.26 8.05
C GLY A 103 -16.31 -12.16 7.00
N ASP A 104 -16.05 -10.89 7.32
CA ASP A 104 -16.11 -9.75 6.40
C ASP A 104 -15.06 -8.70 6.78
N LEU A 105 -14.42 -8.04 5.80
CA LEU A 105 -13.54 -6.90 6.08
C LEU A 105 -14.30 -5.58 5.94
N GLU A 106 -14.42 -4.86 7.06
CA GLU A 106 -15.21 -3.64 7.17
C GLU A 106 -14.48 -2.39 6.65
N LYS A 107 -15.30 -1.39 6.31
CA LYS A 107 -14.85 -0.07 5.82
C LYS A 107 -14.04 0.60 6.92
N GLY A 108 -12.86 1.10 6.59
CA GLY A 108 -11.97 1.80 7.53
C GLY A 108 -12.54 3.14 8.01
N ASP A 109 -13.67 3.14 8.73
CA ASP A 109 -14.19 4.31 9.43
C ASP A 109 -13.71 4.32 10.89
N SER A 110 -13.73 5.51 11.51
CA SER A 110 -13.37 5.67 12.92
C SER A 110 -14.44 5.11 13.88
N ALA A 111 -15.55 4.55 13.38
CA ALA A 111 -16.70 4.12 14.17
C ALA A 111 -16.66 2.62 14.51
N THR A 112 -15.89 1.83 13.75
CA THR A 112 -15.77 0.38 13.93
C THR A 112 -14.87 0.02 15.12
N GLN A 113 -15.52 -0.40 16.21
CA GLN A 113 -14.87 -0.87 17.45
C GLN A 113 -14.64 -2.39 17.49
N ARG A 114 -15.10 -3.14 16.49
CA ARG A 114 -14.99 -4.60 16.43
C ARG A 114 -14.08 -5.02 15.28
N GLY A 115 -13.11 -5.89 15.55
CA GLY A 115 -12.16 -6.40 14.57
C GLY A 115 -10.71 -6.33 15.05
N ARG A 116 -9.87 -7.23 14.54
CA ARG A 116 -8.45 -7.33 14.90
C ARG A 116 -7.65 -6.21 14.25
N TYR A 117 -6.69 -5.70 15.00
CA TYR A 117 -5.78 -4.66 14.53
C TYR A 117 -4.73 -5.25 13.58
N LEU A 118 -4.51 -4.57 12.46
CA LEU A 118 -3.37 -4.77 11.59
C LEU A 118 -2.82 -3.40 11.18
N ASN A 119 -1.49 -3.26 11.14
CA ASN A 119 -0.87 -2.05 10.65
C ASN A 119 -0.95 -1.97 9.12
N ALA A 120 -2.10 -1.51 8.64
CA ALA A 120 -2.45 -1.40 7.24
C ALA A 120 -3.42 -0.23 7.05
N SER A 121 -3.39 0.39 5.87
CA SER A 121 -4.31 1.46 5.50
C SER A 121 -4.91 1.20 4.12
N TRP A 122 -6.20 1.46 3.99
CA TRP A 122 -6.82 1.68 2.68
C TRP A 122 -6.24 2.93 2.06
N VAL A 123 -5.81 2.83 0.81
CA VAL A 123 -5.22 3.92 0.03
C VAL A 123 -5.82 3.87 -1.37
N ARG A 124 -6.29 5.01 -1.88
CA ARG A 124 -6.73 5.16 -3.25
C ARG A 124 -5.78 6.11 -3.99
N GLU A 125 -5.42 5.72 -5.20
CA GLU A 125 -4.72 6.57 -6.16
C GLU A 125 -5.50 7.86 -6.38
N ARG A 126 -4.82 9.00 -6.41
CA ARG A 126 -5.48 10.27 -6.72
C ARG A 126 -5.73 10.39 -8.22
N ALA A 127 -4.72 10.13 -9.05
CA ALA A 127 -4.82 10.26 -10.50
C ALA A 127 -5.41 9.00 -11.16
N GLY A 128 -4.97 7.80 -10.78
CA GLY A 128 -5.39 6.54 -11.39
C GLY A 128 -6.68 5.92 -10.81
N GLY A 129 -7.13 6.37 -9.64
CA GLY A 129 -8.40 5.94 -9.02
C GLY A 129 -8.40 4.55 -8.36
N LYS A 130 -7.38 3.70 -8.58
CA LYS A 130 -7.34 2.33 -8.06
C LYS A 130 -7.20 2.29 -6.53
N TRP A 131 -7.89 1.33 -5.90
CA TRP A 131 -7.74 1.02 -4.48
C TRP A 131 -6.56 0.08 -4.18
N TRP A 132 -5.93 0.30 -3.03
CA TRP A 132 -4.78 -0.44 -2.52
C TRP A 132 -4.94 -0.67 -1.01
N ILE A 133 -4.25 -1.69 -0.50
CA ILE A 133 -3.99 -1.88 0.92
C ILE A 133 -2.49 -1.70 1.15
N ALA A 134 -2.10 -0.56 1.70
CA ALA A 134 -0.71 -0.27 2.05
C ALA A 134 -0.43 -0.75 3.49
N THR A 135 0.46 -1.70 3.66
CA THR A 135 0.69 -2.38 4.94
C THR A 135 2.18 -2.59 5.23
N GLN A 136 2.54 -2.72 6.51
CA GLN A 136 3.87 -3.21 6.88
C GLN A 136 4.07 -4.66 6.44
N ALA A 137 5.32 -5.11 6.30
CA ALA A 137 5.56 -6.55 6.19
C ALA A 137 5.13 -7.25 7.50
N PRO A 138 4.38 -8.35 7.40
CA PRO A 138 3.81 -9.01 8.57
C PRO A 138 4.88 -9.44 9.57
N LEU A 139 4.48 -9.49 10.84
CA LEU A 139 5.24 -10.04 11.95
C LEU A 139 4.72 -11.46 12.24
N PRO A 140 5.48 -12.34 12.92
CA PRO A 140 5.00 -13.68 13.23
C PRO A 140 3.67 -13.67 13.98
N ASN A 141 3.46 -12.70 14.88
CA ASN A 141 2.23 -12.49 15.64
C ASN A 141 1.11 -11.76 14.88
N THR A 142 1.34 -11.34 13.63
CA THR A 142 0.33 -10.69 12.77
C THR A 142 0.13 -11.38 11.42
N SER A 143 0.87 -12.46 11.14
CA SER A 143 0.76 -13.23 9.90
C SER A 143 -0.64 -13.78 9.69
N HIS A 144 -1.31 -14.23 10.76
CA HIS A 144 -2.67 -14.75 10.67
C HIS A 144 -3.66 -13.65 10.23
N ALA A 145 -3.71 -12.52 10.96
CA ALA A 145 -4.50 -11.34 10.55
C ALA A 145 -4.19 -10.87 9.12
N TYR A 146 -2.92 -10.87 8.72
CA TYR A 146 -2.49 -10.51 7.37
C TYR A 146 -3.07 -11.46 6.30
N LEU A 147 -3.04 -12.77 6.55
CA LEU A 147 -3.58 -13.78 5.64
C LEU A 147 -5.11 -13.74 5.58
N CYS A 148 -5.79 -13.38 6.67
CA CYS A 148 -7.25 -13.17 6.66
C CYS A 148 -7.68 -12.08 5.68
N LEU A 149 -6.86 -11.03 5.45
CA LEU A 149 -7.16 -10.00 4.44
C LEU A 149 -7.23 -10.57 3.01
N ILE A 150 -6.56 -11.69 2.77
CA ILE A 150 -6.49 -12.36 1.47
C ILE A 150 -7.57 -13.44 1.39
N LEU A 151 -7.71 -14.21 2.48
CA LEU A 151 -8.61 -15.36 2.59
C LEU A 151 -10.09 -14.98 2.63
N TYR A 152 -10.47 -13.79 3.09
CA TYR A 152 -11.88 -13.38 3.18
C TYR A 152 -12.25 -12.28 2.17
N PRO A 153 -13.55 -12.18 1.79
CA PRO A 153 -14.03 -11.09 0.94
C PRO A 153 -13.74 -9.71 1.55
N ILE A 154 -13.52 -8.73 0.69
CA ILE A 154 -13.15 -7.36 1.07
C ILE A 154 -14.12 -6.36 0.45
N GLN A 155 -14.53 -5.35 1.21
CA GLN A 155 -15.30 -4.23 0.69
C GLN A 155 -14.45 -2.97 0.66
N CYS A 156 -14.21 -2.41 -0.54
CA CYS A 156 -13.52 -1.13 -0.64
C CYS A 156 -14.37 -0.02 0.02
N PRO A 157 -13.76 0.96 0.73
CA PRO A 157 -14.48 1.99 1.52
C PRO A 157 -15.53 2.84 0.77
N THR A 158 -15.59 2.77 -0.56
CA THR A 158 -16.55 3.51 -1.41
C THR A 158 -17.13 2.69 -2.56
N SER A 159 -16.77 1.41 -2.69
CA SER A 159 -17.28 0.58 -3.79
C SER A 159 -18.73 0.19 -3.55
N THR A 160 -19.52 0.28 -4.61
CA THR A 160 -20.90 -0.23 -4.69
C THR A 160 -20.97 -1.65 -5.27
N MET A 161 -19.84 -2.17 -5.77
CA MET A 161 -19.75 -3.55 -6.25
C MET A 161 -19.84 -4.52 -5.06
N PRO A 162 -20.53 -5.66 -5.22
CA PRO A 162 -20.49 -6.74 -4.22
C PRO A 162 -19.06 -7.24 -3.99
N GLY A 163 -18.82 -7.82 -2.82
CA GLY A 163 -17.50 -8.09 -2.23
C GLY A 163 -16.39 -8.50 -3.22
N SER A 164 -15.23 -7.86 -3.06
CA SER A 164 -14.00 -8.14 -3.80
C SER A 164 -13.11 -9.12 -3.02
N ARG A 165 -11.92 -9.42 -3.51
CA ARG A 165 -10.92 -10.23 -2.80
C ARG A 165 -9.50 -9.84 -3.24
N VAL A 166 -8.56 -9.77 -2.29
CA VAL A 166 -7.15 -9.58 -2.66
C VAL A 166 -6.66 -10.78 -3.45
N ARG A 167 -6.16 -10.53 -4.66
CA ARG A 167 -5.54 -11.56 -5.51
C ARG A 167 -4.04 -11.41 -5.63
N THR A 168 -3.52 -10.20 -5.39
CA THR A 168 -2.11 -9.88 -5.59
C THR A 168 -1.55 -9.19 -4.36
N VAL A 169 -0.40 -9.68 -3.91
CA VAL A 169 0.43 -9.10 -2.85
C VAL A 169 1.77 -8.70 -3.46
N VAL A 170 2.13 -7.42 -3.33
CA VAL A 170 3.42 -6.89 -3.77
C VAL A 170 4.33 -6.67 -2.57
N GLN A 171 5.50 -7.28 -2.58
CA GLN A 171 6.55 -7.06 -1.58
C GLN A 171 7.75 -6.34 -2.22
N LEU A 172 8.08 -5.17 -1.72
CA LEU A 172 9.14 -4.29 -2.25
C LEU A 172 10.41 -4.32 -1.37
N THR A 173 10.58 -5.36 -0.57
CA THR A 173 11.72 -5.52 0.34
C THR A 173 12.16 -6.97 0.39
N ARG A 174 13.48 -7.19 0.53
CA ARG A 174 13.96 -8.53 0.92
C ARG A 174 13.67 -8.76 2.40
N ASN A 175 13.67 -10.02 2.82
CA ASN A 175 13.46 -10.39 4.23
C ASN A 175 14.54 -9.79 5.15
N PHE A 176 15.77 -9.68 4.65
CA PHE A 176 16.89 -9.05 5.32
C PHE A 176 17.56 -8.04 4.41
N GLU A 177 17.90 -6.87 4.98
CA GLU A 177 18.63 -5.81 4.29
C GLU A 177 19.64 -5.21 5.28
N ALA A 178 20.91 -5.13 4.89
CA ALA A 178 22.00 -4.65 5.74
C ALA A 178 22.03 -5.31 7.16
N GLY A 179 21.80 -6.62 7.22
CA GLY A 179 21.76 -7.39 8.48
C GLY A 179 20.49 -7.22 9.32
N MET A 180 19.56 -6.34 8.92
CA MET A 180 18.33 -6.06 9.64
C MET A 180 17.15 -6.83 9.04
N ARG A 181 16.32 -7.44 9.89
CA ARG A 181 15.06 -8.09 9.49
C ARG A 181 14.04 -7.04 9.04
N LYS A 182 13.64 -7.07 7.78
CA LYS A 182 12.67 -6.15 7.17
C LYS A 182 11.30 -6.80 6.95
N ALA A 183 11.29 -8.07 6.58
CA ALA A 183 10.07 -8.85 6.40
C ALA A 183 10.26 -10.26 6.99
N HIS A 184 9.16 -10.81 7.51
CA HIS A 184 9.08 -12.22 7.87
C HIS A 184 8.36 -12.97 6.75
N VAL A 185 8.78 -14.21 6.53
CA VAL A 185 8.05 -15.14 5.66
C VAL A 185 6.71 -15.50 6.29
N TYR A 186 5.68 -15.60 5.48
CA TYR A 186 4.32 -15.94 5.91
C TYR A 186 3.70 -17.07 5.08
N PHE A 187 4.51 -17.70 4.21
CA PHE A 187 4.21 -18.89 3.44
C PHE A 187 5.49 -19.73 3.30
N PRO A 188 5.39 -21.05 3.09
CA PRO A 188 6.55 -21.94 3.02
C PRO A 188 7.48 -21.64 1.84
N PRO A 189 8.79 -21.90 1.97
CA PRO A 189 9.79 -21.49 0.98
C PRO A 189 9.89 -22.42 -0.23
N LEU A 190 9.38 -23.65 -0.15
CA LEU A 190 9.52 -24.64 -1.22
C LEU A 190 8.15 -25.06 -1.77
N PRO A 191 7.98 -25.11 -3.11
CA PRO A 191 6.75 -25.59 -3.72
C PRO A 191 6.34 -26.97 -3.20
N GLY A 192 5.03 -27.14 -2.95
CA GLY A 192 4.43 -28.34 -2.37
C GLY A 192 4.46 -28.41 -0.84
N GLN A 193 5.18 -27.51 -0.15
CA GLN A 193 5.12 -27.44 1.31
C GLN A 193 3.90 -26.66 1.79
N SER A 194 3.42 -27.04 2.98
CA SER A 194 2.30 -26.40 3.68
C SER A 194 2.68 -26.04 5.11
N TRP A 195 2.23 -24.88 5.58
CA TRP A 195 2.31 -24.45 6.97
C TRP A 195 0.91 -24.24 7.53
N LEU A 196 0.71 -24.59 8.80
CA LEU A 196 -0.49 -24.19 9.54
C LEU A 196 -0.19 -22.89 10.29
N VAL A 197 -0.93 -21.83 9.97
CA VAL A 197 -0.81 -20.52 10.62
C VAL A 197 -1.97 -20.36 11.58
N GLU A 198 -1.63 -20.33 12.87
CA GLU A 198 -2.58 -20.24 13.97
C GLU A 198 -3.04 -18.80 14.23
N PRO A 199 -4.30 -18.58 14.66
CA PRO A 199 -4.75 -17.28 15.12
C PRO A 199 -4.01 -16.77 16.35
N GLU A 200 -4.13 -15.47 16.59
CA GLU A 200 -3.60 -14.83 17.78
C GLU A 200 -4.27 -15.44 19.04
N PRO A 201 -3.55 -15.59 20.17
CA PRO A 201 -4.05 -16.30 21.35
C PRO A 201 -5.43 -15.84 21.85
N ALA A 202 -5.75 -14.54 21.70
CA ALA A 202 -7.01 -13.98 22.13
C ALA A 202 -8.25 -14.46 21.34
N CYS A 203 -8.06 -15.07 20.17
CA CYS A 203 -9.13 -15.50 19.27
C CYS A 203 -8.96 -16.93 18.73
N ARG A 204 -8.00 -17.69 19.26
CA ARG A 204 -7.65 -19.04 18.78
C ARG A 204 -8.82 -20.01 18.74
N ASP A 205 -9.70 -19.93 19.73
CA ASP A 205 -10.82 -20.88 19.86
C ASP A 205 -12.03 -20.52 18.98
N SER A 206 -12.13 -19.26 18.52
CA SER A 206 -13.25 -18.78 17.70
C SER A 206 -12.90 -18.56 16.23
N THR A 207 -11.61 -18.50 15.90
CA THR A 207 -11.13 -18.18 14.56
C THR A 207 -10.48 -19.40 13.91
N PRO A 208 -10.81 -19.74 12.66
CA PRO A 208 -10.14 -20.80 11.91
C PRO A 208 -8.64 -20.56 11.73
N ALA A 209 -7.84 -21.62 11.84
CA ALA A 209 -6.44 -21.59 11.40
C ALA A 209 -6.37 -21.58 9.87
N ILE A 210 -5.20 -21.22 9.31
CA ILE A 210 -5.00 -21.14 7.86
C ILE A 210 -3.88 -22.09 7.44
N GLU A 211 -4.21 -23.10 6.65
CA GLU A 211 -3.24 -23.90 5.91
C GLU A 211 -2.75 -23.08 4.71
N VAL A 212 -1.45 -22.77 4.68
CA VAL A 212 -0.78 -21.98 3.65
C VAL A 212 0.15 -22.87 2.86
N THR A 213 -0.12 -23.04 1.57
CA THR A 213 0.66 -23.92 0.70
C THR A 213 1.30 -23.12 -0.44
N LEU A 214 2.61 -23.25 -0.62
CA LEU A 214 3.29 -22.69 -1.79
C LEU A 214 3.07 -23.66 -2.97
N LEU A 215 2.36 -23.23 -4.00
CA LEU A 215 2.06 -24.09 -5.15
C LEU A 215 3.18 -24.07 -6.18
N SER A 216 3.68 -22.88 -6.54
CA SER A 216 4.76 -22.72 -7.51
C SER A 216 5.45 -21.37 -7.37
N THR A 217 6.65 -21.27 -7.95
CA THR A 217 7.43 -20.03 -8.04
C THR A 217 7.93 -19.83 -9.46
N ARG A 218 7.93 -18.60 -9.95
CA ARG A 218 8.40 -18.18 -11.28
C ARG A 218 9.22 -16.91 -11.16
N ALA A 219 10.37 -16.87 -11.81
CA ALA A 219 11.20 -15.68 -11.91
C ALA A 219 10.93 -14.91 -13.22
N PHE A 220 10.94 -13.58 -13.13
CA PHE A 220 10.91 -12.64 -14.25
C PHE A 220 12.12 -11.73 -14.13
N ASP A 221 13.20 -12.12 -14.80
CA ASP A 221 14.51 -11.47 -14.68
C ASP A 221 14.48 -10.01 -15.13
N ASP A 222 13.73 -9.72 -16.20
CA ASP A 222 13.56 -8.38 -16.75
C ASP A 222 12.81 -7.45 -15.78
N ALA A 223 11.96 -7.98 -14.91
CA ALA A 223 11.21 -7.25 -13.89
C ALA A 223 11.83 -7.38 -12.49
N HIS A 224 12.96 -8.08 -12.33
CA HIS A 224 13.54 -8.49 -11.03
C HIS A 224 12.50 -9.06 -10.04
N CYS A 225 11.50 -9.77 -10.58
CA CYS A 225 10.37 -10.28 -9.83
C CYS A 225 10.50 -11.77 -9.58
N GLU A 226 10.33 -12.18 -8.33
CA GLU A 226 9.99 -13.55 -7.96
C GLU A 226 8.49 -13.61 -7.67
N GLN A 227 7.73 -14.30 -8.52
CA GLN A 227 6.30 -14.53 -8.35
C GLN A 227 6.08 -15.90 -7.72
N SER A 228 5.34 -15.94 -6.61
CA SER A 228 4.92 -17.15 -5.92
C SER A 228 3.40 -17.27 -5.94
N THR A 229 2.89 -18.40 -6.42
CA THR A 229 1.46 -18.72 -6.36
C THR A 229 1.19 -19.49 -5.08
N VAL A 230 0.34 -18.94 -4.21
CA VAL A 230 0.12 -19.44 -2.85
C VAL A 230 -1.36 -19.73 -2.64
N SER A 231 -1.66 -20.88 -2.02
CA SER A 231 -3.01 -21.31 -1.66
C SER A 231 -3.25 -21.14 -0.16
N LEU A 232 -4.44 -20.64 0.19
CA LEU A 232 -4.93 -20.49 1.55
C LEU A 232 -6.17 -21.33 1.75
N GLN A 233 -6.19 -22.15 2.78
CA GLN A 233 -7.33 -22.97 3.16
C GLN A 233 -7.65 -22.76 4.64
N ALA A 234 -8.88 -22.33 4.95
CA ALA A 234 -9.34 -22.24 6.33
C ALA A 234 -9.53 -23.64 6.93
N ILE A 235 -9.11 -23.83 8.18
CA ILE A 235 -9.22 -25.08 8.94
C ILE A 235 -10.02 -24.81 10.22
N ASP A 236 -11.11 -25.56 10.40
CA ASP A 236 -11.96 -25.45 11.60
C ASP A 236 -11.17 -25.81 12.86
N PRO A 237 -11.18 -24.97 13.91
CA PRO A 237 -10.36 -25.21 15.09
C PRO A 237 -10.83 -26.44 15.88
N ALA A 238 -12.13 -26.77 15.84
CA ALA A 238 -12.71 -27.87 16.61
C ALA A 238 -12.68 -29.20 15.86
N THR A 239 -13.05 -29.21 14.57
CA THR A 239 -13.13 -30.45 13.78
C THR A 239 -11.85 -30.76 13.00
N GLN A 240 -10.97 -29.78 12.82
CA GLN A 240 -9.79 -29.86 11.95
C GLN A 240 -10.14 -30.10 10.47
N GLU A 241 -11.39 -29.86 10.08
CA GLU A 241 -11.85 -29.98 8.69
C GLU A 241 -11.59 -28.70 7.89
N ARG A 242 -11.46 -28.85 6.57
CA ARG A 242 -11.29 -27.73 5.64
C ARG A 242 -12.61 -26.99 5.47
N ILE A 243 -12.59 -25.67 5.67
CA ILE A 243 -13.76 -24.79 5.50
C ILE A 243 -13.69 -24.11 4.14
N GLY A 244 -14.68 -24.40 3.28
CA GLY A 244 -14.81 -23.77 1.97
C GLY A 244 -13.71 -24.16 0.97
N GLU A 245 -13.74 -23.53 -0.20
CA GLU A 245 -12.75 -23.74 -1.26
C GLU A 245 -11.44 -22.98 -0.97
N PRO A 246 -10.29 -23.49 -1.44
CA PRO A 246 -9.01 -22.81 -1.30
C PRO A 246 -8.98 -21.50 -2.08
N VAL A 247 -8.41 -20.47 -1.45
CA VAL A 247 -8.18 -19.15 -2.06
C VAL A 247 -6.74 -19.08 -2.55
N ILE A 248 -6.55 -18.79 -3.84
CA ILE A 248 -5.23 -18.63 -4.46
C ILE A 248 -4.92 -17.15 -4.63
N PHE A 249 -3.70 -16.73 -4.26
CA PHE A 249 -3.18 -15.39 -4.52
C PHE A 249 -1.76 -15.44 -5.08
N GLN A 250 -1.36 -14.34 -5.71
CA GLN A 250 -0.02 -14.13 -6.27
C GLN A 250 0.80 -13.24 -5.34
N HIS A 251 1.91 -13.74 -4.82
CA HIS A 251 2.93 -12.96 -4.12
C HIS A 251 4.01 -12.54 -5.11
N MET A 252 4.26 -11.25 -5.24
CA MET A 252 5.22 -10.68 -6.19
C MET A 252 6.30 -9.90 -5.45
N LEU A 253 7.51 -10.47 -5.39
CA LEU A 253 8.67 -9.87 -4.73
C LEU A 253 9.53 -9.14 -5.75
N PHE A 254 9.64 -7.81 -5.63
CA PHE A 254 10.65 -7.04 -6.36
C PHE A 254 11.95 -6.99 -5.57
N SER A 255 12.99 -7.65 -6.10
CA SER A 255 14.22 -7.90 -5.36
C SER A 255 15.32 -6.84 -5.53
N ALA A 256 15.14 -5.89 -6.45
CA ALA A 256 16.16 -4.89 -6.85
C ALA A 256 15.90 -3.47 -6.29
N TRP A 257 15.20 -3.35 -5.15
CA TRP A 257 15.00 -2.07 -4.46
C TRP A 257 15.70 -2.05 -3.10
N PRO A 258 16.86 -1.39 -2.97
CA PRO A 258 17.60 -1.34 -1.71
C PRO A 258 16.86 -0.55 -0.63
N ASP A 259 17.13 -0.87 0.63
CA ASP A 259 16.52 -0.16 1.76
C ASP A 259 16.91 1.32 1.80
N PHE A 260 15.96 2.17 2.18
CA PHE A 260 16.11 3.64 2.26
C PHE A 260 16.64 4.36 1.00
N GLY A 261 16.84 3.63 -0.10
CA GLY A 261 17.32 4.15 -1.37
C GLY A 261 16.28 4.01 -2.48
N VAL A 262 16.81 3.95 -3.70
CA VAL A 262 16.08 3.76 -4.95
C VAL A 262 16.76 2.65 -5.75
N PRO A 263 16.07 1.99 -6.70
CA PRO A 263 16.72 1.05 -7.61
C PRO A 263 17.89 1.73 -8.31
N ARG A 264 18.95 0.97 -8.57
CA ARG A 264 20.11 1.49 -9.30
C ARG A 264 19.69 1.88 -10.72
N PRO A 265 20.41 2.80 -11.39
CA PRO A 265 20.05 3.25 -12.74
C PRO A 265 19.74 2.09 -13.71
N GLU A 266 20.53 1.02 -13.66
CA GLU A 266 20.36 -0.19 -14.46
C GLU A 266 19.05 -0.96 -14.17
N ASP A 267 18.52 -0.88 -12.94
CA ASP A 267 17.35 -1.62 -12.48
C ASP A 267 16.04 -0.80 -12.63
N ARG A 268 16.13 0.48 -13.01
CA ARG A 268 14.99 1.40 -13.11
C ARG A 268 13.97 0.98 -14.16
N ALA A 269 14.44 0.51 -15.32
CA ALA A 269 13.56 -0.03 -16.35
C ALA A 269 12.84 -1.30 -15.87
N SER A 270 13.50 -2.11 -15.05
CA SER A 270 12.90 -3.31 -14.46
C SER A 270 11.77 -2.96 -13.50
N LEU A 271 11.85 -1.83 -12.78
CA LEU A 271 10.73 -1.36 -11.95
C LEU A 271 9.51 -0.96 -12.78
N LEU A 272 9.68 -0.31 -13.93
CA LEU A 272 8.55 -0.02 -14.84
C LEU A 272 7.90 -1.31 -15.38
N ARG A 273 8.72 -2.29 -15.78
CA ARG A 273 8.23 -3.62 -16.19
C ARG A 273 7.52 -4.33 -15.06
N PHE A 274 8.03 -4.21 -13.83
CA PHE A 274 7.41 -4.79 -12.64
C PHE A 274 6.04 -4.18 -12.34
N VAL A 275 5.89 -2.85 -12.43
CA VAL A 275 4.58 -2.19 -12.25
C VAL A 275 3.56 -2.73 -13.25
N LYS A 276 3.96 -2.89 -14.53
CA LYS A 276 3.09 -3.46 -15.56
C LYS A 276 2.74 -4.93 -15.28
N LEU A 277 3.74 -5.74 -14.94
CA LEU A 277 3.54 -7.16 -14.59
C LEU A 277 2.56 -7.32 -13.42
N VAL A 278 2.65 -6.46 -12.40
CA VAL A 278 1.73 -6.44 -11.25
C VAL A 278 0.30 -6.10 -11.68
N ASP A 279 0.12 -5.08 -12.52
CA ASP A 279 -1.21 -4.69 -13.02
C ASP A 279 -1.85 -5.81 -13.85
N ASP A 280 -1.08 -6.37 -14.78
CA ASP A 280 -1.50 -7.48 -15.64
C ASP A 280 -1.86 -8.72 -14.80
N THR A 281 -1.00 -9.10 -13.84
CA THR A 281 -1.22 -10.24 -12.93
C THR A 281 -2.48 -10.07 -12.09
N ASN A 282 -2.76 -8.86 -11.60
CA ASN A 282 -3.93 -8.62 -10.75
C ASN A 282 -5.26 -8.68 -11.50
N ARG A 283 -5.21 -8.36 -12.80
CA ARG A 283 -6.37 -8.37 -13.72
C ARG A 283 -6.56 -9.73 -14.39
N ASP A 284 -5.53 -10.58 -14.38
CA ASP A 284 -5.63 -11.93 -14.92
C ASP A 284 -6.55 -12.80 -14.05
N VAL A 285 -7.72 -13.10 -14.59
CA VAL A 285 -8.72 -14.00 -14.02
C VAL A 285 -8.84 -15.30 -14.83
N SER A 286 -7.98 -15.51 -15.83
CA SER A 286 -8.09 -16.63 -16.78
C SER A 286 -8.01 -18.00 -16.10
N SER A 287 -7.33 -18.09 -14.96
CA SER A 287 -7.19 -19.32 -14.18
C SER A 287 -8.17 -19.44 -13.01
N LEU A 288 -9.09 -18.48 -12.85
CA LEU A 288 -10.04 -18.45 -11.73
C LEU A 288 -11.44 -18.93 -12.14
N PRO A 289 -12.17 -19.60 -11.23
CA PRO A 289 -13.55 -20.00 -11.50
C PRO A 289 -14.47 -18.78 -11.59
N GLN A 290 -15.44 -18.83 -12.51
CA GLN A 290 -16.47 -17.80 -12.73
C GLN A 290 -15.89 -16.38 -12.92
N PRO A 291 -14.97 -16.16 -13.87
CA PRO A 291 -14.28 -14.88 -14.06
C PRO A 291 -15.24 -13.70 -14.31
N GLU A 292 -16.42 -13.96 -14.88
CA GLU A 292 -17.45 -12.96 -15.16
C GLU A 292 -18.09 -12.34 -13.92
N THR A 293 -18.00 -12.99 -12.75
CA THR A 293 -18.56 -12.48 -11.49
C THR A 293 -17.52 -11.83 -10.58
N LEU A 294 -16.23 -11.95 -10.93
CA LEU A 294 -15.12 -11.42 -10.14
C LEU A 294 -14.91 -9.94 -10.40
N ASP A 295 -14.46 -9.22 -9.36
CA ASP A 295 -13.92 -7.88 -9.50
C ASP A 295 -12.76 -7.90 -10.53
N PRO A 296 -12.85 -7.17 -11.65
CA PRO A 296 -11.81 -7.18 -12.67
C PRO A 296 -10.57 -6.36 -12.27
N SER A 297 -10.63 -5.56 -11.20
CA SER A 297 -9.50 -4.75 -10.71
C SER A 297 -9.50 -4.66 -9.18
N PRO A 298 -9.39 -5.79 -8.47
CA PRO A 298 -9.44 -5.79 -7.02
C PRO A 298 -8.27 -5.01 -6.43
N PRO A 299 -8.39 -4.54 -5.18
CA PRO A 299 -7.30 -3.93 -4.45
C PRO A 299 -6.08 -4.83 -4.39
N ILE A 300 -4.91 -4.21 -4.58
CA ILE A 300 -3.62 -4.88 -4.41
C ILE A 300 -3.10 -4.57 -3.01
N MET A 301 -2.69 -5.61 -2.28
CA MET A 301 -1.92 -5.44 -1.06
C MET A 301 -0.48 -5.14 -1.41
N VAL A 302 0.10 -4.08 -0.85
CA VAL A 302 1.50 -3.72 -1.11
C VAL A 302 2.22 -3.38 0.18
N ASN A 303 3.41 -3.95 0.33
CA ASN A 303 4.26 -3.75 1.48
C ASN A 303 5.72 -3.53 1.08
N CYS A 304 6.48 -2.99 2.02
CA CYS A 304 7.94 -3.05 2.05
C CYS A 304 8.31 -3.53 3.45
N SER A 305 9.15 -2.83 4.20
CA SER A 305 9.27 -3.09 5.64
C SER A 305 8.14 -2.41 6.43
N ALA A 306 8.11 -1.08 6.43
CA ALA A 306 7.13 -0.27 7.16
C ALA A 306 5.82 -0.02 6.38
N GLY A 307 5.81 -0.30 5.08
CA GLY A 307 4.66 -0.04 4.22
C GLY A 307 4.46 1.44 3.86
N VAL A 308 5.52 2.25 3.79
CA VAL A 308 5.40 3.71 3.56
C VAL A 308 6.27 4.23 2.42
N GLY A 309 7.60 4.07 2.50
CA GLY A 309 8.53 4.68 1.53
C GLY A 309 8.44 4.09 0.13
N ARG A 310 9.00 2.89 -0.06
CA ARG A 310 8.95 2.13 -1.33
C ARG A 310 7.50 1.86 -1.76
N THR A 311 6.65 1.49 -0.81
CA THR A 311 5.21 1.28 -0.99
C THR A 311 4.52 2.51 -1.59
N GLY A 312 4.71 3.69 -1.01
CA GLY A 312 4.12 4.91 -1.56
C GLY A 312 4.71 5.29 -2.91
N ALA A 313 6.00 5.07 -3.13
CA ALA A 313 6.63 5.40 -4.41
C ALA A 313 6.08 4.51 -5.53
N PHE A 314 5.88 3.22 -5.23
CA PHE A 314 5.27 2.25 -6.13
C PHE A 314 3.81 2.59 -6.46
N ILE A 315 3.00 2.93 -5.45
CA ILE A 315 1.59 3.36 -5.67
C ILE A 315 1.54 4.67 -6.47
N ALA A 316 2.35 5.68 -6.12
CA ALA A 316 2.38 6.95 -6.84
C ALA A 316 2.75 6.77 -8.31
N LEU A 317 3.78 5.96 -8.58
CA LEU A 317 4.18 5.62 -9.95
C LEU A 317 3.07 4.88 -10.69
N SER A 318 2.44 3.88 -10.05
CA SER A 318 1.32 3.12 -10.65
C SER A 318 0.14 4.03 -10.99
N SER A 319 -0.24 4.93 -10.08
CA SER A 319 -1.30 5.92 -10.28
C SER A 319 -1.06 6.78 -11.52
N LEU A 320 0.12 7.36 -11.62
CA LEU A 320 0.47 8.29 -12.70
C LEU A 320 0.61 7.56 -14.04
N LEU A 321 1.22 6.36 -14.05
CA LEU A 321 1.28 5.53 -15.25
C LEU A 321 -0.13 5.15 -15.74
N ARG A 322 -1.05 4.84 -14.83
CA ARG A 322 -2.45 4.55 -15.16
C ARG A 322 -3.17 5.77 -15.71
N ALA A 323 -3.04 6.92 -15.05
CA ALA A 323 -3.67 8.18 -15.47
C ALA A 323 -3.20 8.64 -16.87
N HIS A 324 -1.98 8.25 -17.26
CA HIS A 324 -1.41 8.57 -18.57
C HIS A 324 -1.49 7.43 -19.61
N GLY A 325 -2.22 6.36 -19.30
CA GLY A 325 -2.53 5.29 -20.27
C GLY A 325 -1.43 4.25 -20.48
N PHE A 326 -0.38 4.25 -19.65
CA PHE A 326 0.65 3.21 -19.65
C PHE A 326 0.19 1.92 -18.95
N LEU A 327 -0.80 2.02 -18.05
CA LEU A 327 -1.52 0.89 -17.44
C LEU A 327 -2.99 0.93 -17.83
N ALA A 328 -3.68 -0.20 -17.74
CA ALA A 328 -5.12 -0.25 -18.02
C ALA A 328 -5.90 0.64 -17.03
N PRO A 329 -6.91 1.40 -17.46
CA PRO A 329 -7.70 2.24 -16.56
C PRO A 329 -8.42 1.38 -15.51
N ASP A 330 -8.63 1.93 -14.32
CA ASP A 330 -9.46 1.28 -13.33
C ASP A 330 -10.95 1.35 -13.76
N PRO A 331 -11.77 0.31 -13.52
CA PRO A 331 -13.18 0.36 -13.86
C PRO A 331 -13.93 1.43 -13.04
N GLY A 332 -14.75 2.23 -13.72
CA GLY A 332 -15.58 3.26 -13.10
C GLY A 332 -15.01 4.67 -13.22
N GLU A 333 -15.77 5.65 -12.72
CA GLU A 333 -15.35 7.05 -12.72
C GLU A 333 -14.41 7.34 -11.54
N VAL A 334 -13.31 8.05 -11.80
CA VAL A 334 -12.39 8.50 -10.75
C VAL A 334 -13.05 9.61 -9.94
N VAL A 335 -13.79 9.24 -8.89
CA VAL A 335 -14.39 10.20 -7.96
C VAL A 335 -13.27 10.96 -7.22
N PRO A 336 -13.28 12.30 -7.14
CA PRO A 336 -12.26 13.05 -6.42
C PRO A 336 -12.05 12.61 -4.96
N LEU A 337 -10.81 12.63 -4.48
CA LEU A 337 -10.51 12.43 -3.06
C LEU A 337 -10.94 13.67 -2.23
N PRO A 338 -11.24 13.50 -0.93
CA PRO A 338 -11.47 14.63 -0.04
C PRO A 338 -10.26 15.58 -0.02
N SER A 339 -10.54 16.89 0.05
CA SER A 339 -9.51 17.92 0.15
C SER A 339 -8.66 17.75 1.42
N SER A 340 -7.35 18.04 1.31
CA SER A 340 -6.45 18.00 2.46
C SER A 340 -6.83 19.06 3.52
N PRO A 341 -6.86 18.71 4.82
CA PRO A 341 -7.02 19.67 5.90
C PRO A 341 -5.89 20.68 6.03
N LEU A 342 -4.76 20.47 5.34
CA LEU A 342 -3.65 21.43 5.28
C LEU A 342 -3.83 22.48 4.17
N GLY A 343 -4.98 22.47 3.48
CA GLY A 343 -5.24 23.32 2.33
C GLY A 343 -4.58 22.78 1.05
N PRO A 344 -4.80 23.47 -0.08
CA PRO A 344 -4.21 23.11 -1.37
C PRO A 344 -2.68 23.20 -1.33
N LEU A 345 -2.03 22.61 -2.32
CA LEU A 345 -0.62 22.86 -2.57
C LEU A 345 -0.42 24.33 -3.01
N PRO A 346 0.75 24.93 -2.72
CA PRO A 346 1.09 26.27 -3.20
C PRO A 346 1.02 26.38 -4.72
N ASP A 347 0.67 27.57 -5.23
CA ASP A 347 0.47 27.85 -6.66
C ASP A 347 1.67 27.41 -7.52
N GLU A 348 2.90 27.51 -7.00
CA GLU A 348 4.12 27.16 -7.73
C GLU A 348 4.21 25.66 -8.07
N ILE A 349 3.52 24.80 -7.33
CA ILE A 349 3.47 23.36 -7.55
C ILE A 349 2.02 22.84 -7.64
N ALA A 350 1.05 23.75 -7.83
CA ALA A 350 -0.36 23.41 -7.83
C ALA A 350 -0.72 22.46 -8.97
N ASP A 351 -0.02 22.51 -10.10
CA ASP A 351 -0.21 21.64 -11.28
C ASP A 351 0.73 20.42 -11.31
N ASP A 352 1.57 20.25 -10.29
CA ASP A 352 2.51 19.14 -10.22
C ASP A 352 1.80 17.85 -9.80
N LEU A 353 1.52 16.95 -10.75
CA LEU A 353 0.77 15.72 -10.47
C LEU A 353 1.52 14.75 -9.56
N VAL A 354 2.87 14.75 -9.56
CA VAL A 354 3.65 13.92 -8.64
C VAL A 354 3.51 14.46 -7.22
N ALA A 355 3.63 15.78 -7.04
CA ALA A 355 3.42 16.39 -5.73
C ALA A 355 1.98 16.19 -5.22
N GLN A 356 0.97 16.37 -6.08
CA GLN A 356 -0.44 16.13 -5.74
C GLN A 356 -0.70 14.68 -5.33
N GLU A 357 -0.17 13.71 -6.06
CA GLU A 357 -0.32 12.28 -5.78
C GLU A 357 0.34 11.94 -4.44
N ILE A 358 1.61 12.31 -4.23
CA ILE A 358 2.34 12.02 -2.99
C ILE A 358 1.64 12.66 -1.79
N ASP A 359 1.19 13.91 -1.90
CA ASP A 359 0.50 14.59 -0.82
C ASP A 359 -0.82 13.87 -0.46
N SER A 360 -1.57 13.41 -1.47
CA SER A 360 -2.82 12.67 -1.29
C SER A 360 -2.62 11.26 -0.73
N LEU A 361 -1.51 10.60 -1.06
CA LEU A 361 -1.13 9.33 -0.41
C LEU A 361 -0.77 9.56 1.06
N ARG A 362 -0.08 10.67 1.39
CA ARG A 362 0.25 11.05 2.77
C ARG A 362 -0.96 11.48 3.59
N GLU A 363 -2.04 11.92 2.96
CA GLU A 363 -3.32 12.02 3.63
C GLU A 363 -3.79 10.63 4.08
N GLN A 364 -3.66 9.59 3.26
CA GLN A 364 -4.29 8.29 3.54
C GLN A 364 -3.45 7.35 4.40
N ARG A 365 -2.12 7.42 4.32
CA ARG A 365 -1.19 6.67 5.18
C ARG A 365 0.03 7.56 5.50
N PRO A 366 0.55 7.56 6.74
CA PRO A 366 1.65 8.45 7.08
C PRO A 366 2.93 8.16 6.30
N ALA A 367 3.73 9.20 6.07
CA ALA A 367 5.09 9.09 5.53
C ALA A 367 5.23 8.36 4.18
N MET A 368 4.16 8.28 3.38
CA MET A 368 4.20 7.72 2.02
C MET A 368 5.23 8.47 1.16
N VAL A 369 6.06 7.74 0.41
CA VAL A 369 7.24 8.28 -0.32
C VAL A 369 8.16 9.04 0.63
N GLN A 370 8.77 8.31 1.57
CA GLN A 370 9.39 8.87 2.77
C GLN A 370 10.66 9.71 2.49
N LYS A 371 11.45 9.33 1.48
CA LYS A 371 12.76 9.93 1.23
C LYS A 371 12.77 10.75 -0.06
N GLU A 372 13.61 11.79 -0.09
CA GLU A 372 13.80 12.66 -1.25
C GLU A 372 14.14 11.86 -2.52
N GLY A 373 15.06 10.90 -2.43
CA GLY A 373 15.40 10.04 -3.57
C GLY A 373 14.19 9.29 -4.14
N GLN A 374 13.24 8.87 -3.30
CA GLN A 374 12.02 8.19 -3.75
C GLN A 374 11.07 9.15 -4.47
N ILE A 375 11.00 10.41 -4.05
CA ILE A 375 10.24 11.45 -4.74
C ILE A 375 10.83 11.67 -6.13
N LEU A 376 12.15 11.88 -6.21
CA LEU A 376 12.87 12.08 -7.47
C LEU A 376 12.74 10.87 -8.42
N LEU A 377 12.75 9.65 -7.87
CA LEU A 377 12.56 8.42 -8.64
C LEU A 377 11.21 8.41 -9.38
N VAL A 378 10.14 8.90 -8.76
CA VAL A 378 8.81 8.94 -9.42
C VAL A 378 8.84 9.87 -10.64
N TYR A 379 9.41 11.07 -10.51
CA TYR A 379 9.58 11.98 -11.65
C TYR A 379 10.43 11.35 -12.77
N GLU A 380 11.54 10.73 -12.39
CA GLU A 380 12.48 10.14 -13.34
C GLU A 380 11.87 8.99 -14.13
N LEU A 381 11.21 8.05 -13.44
CA LEU A 381 10.60 6.89 -14.07
C LEU A 381 9.41 7.28 -14.94
N LEU A 382 8.63 8.29 -14.53
CA LEU A 382 7.55 8.79 -15.35
C LEU A 382 8.10 9.46 -16.62
N SER A 383 9.12 10.31 -16.49
CA SER A 383 9.81 10.93 -17.65
C SER A 383 10.36 9.86 -18.60
N THR A 384 10.93 8.79 -18.05
CA THR A 384 11.43 7.65 -18.82
C THR A 384 10.30 6.94 -19.58
N ALA A 385 9.15 6.70 -18.94
CA ALA A 385 8.01 6.06 -19.59
C ALA A 385 7.51 6.85 -20.82
N PHE A 386 7.41 8.18 -20.71
CA PHE A 386 7.06 9.04 -21.85
C PHE A 386 8.15 9.11 -22.93
N ALA A 387 9.43 9.07 -22.54
CA ALA A 387 10.55 9.11 -23.50
C ALA A 387 10.64 7.82 -24.33
N VAL A 388 10.38 6.65 -23.73
CA VAL A 388 10.39 5.36 -24.45
C VAL A 388 9.23 5.29 -25.45
N ASP A 389 8.05 5.80 -25.10
CA ASP A 389 6.89 5.72 -25.99
C ASP A 389 6.99 6.67 -27.18
N THR A 390 7.60 7.86 -27.00
CA THR A 390 7.83 8.82 -28.11
C THR A 390 8.87 8.35 -29.13
N GLN A 391 9.70 7.35 -28.80
CA GLN A 391 10.72 6.83 -29.71
C GLN A 391 10.25 5.67 -30.61
N GLY A 392 9.14 4.99 -30.29
CA GLY A 392 8.63 3.84 -31.05
C GLY A 392 9.64 2.68 -31.20
N PRO A 393 9.23 1.48 -31.64
CA PRO A 393 10.19 0.48 -32.02
C PRO A 393 10.94 0.99 -33.26
N ASN A 394 12.24 1.25 -33.14
CA ASN A 394 13.10 1.31 -34.32
C ASN A 394 12.91 -0.01 -35.06
N GLU A 395 12.31 0.04 -36.25
CA GLU A 395 12.41 -1.01 -37.25
C GLU A 395 13.90 -1.16 -37.60
N ALA A 396 14.60 -2.00 -36.84
CA ALA A 396 15.89 -2.52 -37.25
C ALA A 396 15.58 -3.72 -38.16
N GLY A 397 15.75 -3.49 -39.46
CA GLY A 397 15.63 -4.48 -40.53
C GLY A 397 16.79 -5.48 -40.58
#